data_AF-A0A2U2DGR0-F1
#
_entry.id   AF-A0A2U2DGR0-F1
#
_cell.length_a   1.000
_cell.length_b   1.000
_cell.length_c   1.000
_cell.angle_alpha   90.00
_cell.angle_beta   90.00
_cell.angle_gamma   90.00
#
_symmetry.space_group_name_H-M   'P 1'
#
loop_
_entity.id
_entity.type
_entity.pdbx_description
1 polymer ?
#
loop_
_entity_poly.entity_id
_entity_poly.type
_entity_poly.pdbx_seq_one_letter_code
_entity_poly.pdbx_strand_id
1 'polypeptide(L)'
;MPKSTGAGRNDTVLASTRLGLPAPPAYHQPRPRLSRMLDARRQITLLVAPAGFGKTTALRGWLSGEPPQRYPVWLALEEDDLEPLALVSHLVAALRSNDAGRAEAAALALAQPATVDPRAVMARLLNDLGDTADSWALVLEDLHRAGSPATSRLLSYALDHLPANVDVIMTSRTEPDLPLGAGGRTGG
;
A
#
# COMPACT_ATOMS: atom_id res chain seq x y z
N MET A 1 -20.64 -38.25 -14.46
CA MET A 1 -20.89 -37.91 -13.05
C MET A 1 -19.57 -38.02 -12.29
N PRO A 2 -19.18 -37.04 -11.46
CA PRO A 2 -18.36 -35.92 -11.93
C PRO A 2 -16.87 -36.01 -11.60
N LYS A 3 -16.08 -35.28 -12.41
CA LYS A 3 -14.63 -35.08 -12.24
C LYS A 3 -14.39 -34.08 -11.11
N SER A 4 -13.56 -34.49 -10.14
CA SER A 4 -13.01 -33.63 -9.10
C SER A 4 -12.24 -32.48 -9.76
N THR A 5 -12.77 -31.27 -9.64
CA THR A 5 -12.08 -30.03 -10.01
C THR A 5 -11.41 -29.54 -8.74
N GLY A 6 -10.11 -29.84 -8.59
CA GLY A 6 -9.28 -29.21 -7.58
C GLY A 6 -9.10 -27.75 -7.97
N ALA A 7 -9.77 -26.85 -7.26
CA ALA A 7 -9.43 -25.43 -7.28
C ALA A 7 -8.03 -25.28 -6.67
N GLY A 8 -7.05 -25.00 -7.52
CA GLY A 8 -5.70 -24.68 -7.08
C GLY A 8 -5.74 -23.47 -6.16
N ARG A 9 -5.19 -23.61 -4.95
CA ARG A 9 -4.82 -22.48 -4.10
C ARG A 9 -3.85 -21.61 -4.89
N ASN A 10 -4.23 -20.36 -5.14
CA ASN A 10 -3.30 -19.36 -5.63
C ASN A 10 -2.44 -18.88 -4.44
N ASP A 11 -1.49 -19.72 -4.04
CA ASP A 11 -0.33 -19.24 -3.28
C ASP A 11 0.51 -18.41 -4.25
N THR A 12 0.07 -17.19 -4.54
CA THR A 12 0.75 -16.30 -5.48
C THR A 12 2.12 -15.97 -4.88
N VAL A 13 3.16 -16.60 -5.42
CA VAL A 13 4.55 -16.30 -5.09
C VAL A 13 4.84 -14.89 -5.60
N LEU A 14 4.84 -13.92 -4.69
CA LEU A 14 5.14 -12.53 -5.00
C LEU A 14 6.66 -12.34 -5.07
N ALA A 15 7.12 -11.62 -6.10
CA ALA A 15 8.51 -11.25 -6.20
C ALA A 15 8.86 -10.32 -5.02
N SER A 16 9.98 -10.59 -4.34
CA SER A 16 10.44 -9.78 -3.20
C SER A 16 10.64 -8.30 -3.53
N THR A 17 10.84 -7.97 -4.81
CA THR A 17 10.93 -6.58 -5.29
C THR A 17 9.61 -5.81 -5.19
N ARG A 18 8.47 -6.51 -5.08
CA ARG A 18 7.15 -5.90 -4.88
C ARG A 18 6.82 -5.67 -3.40
N LEU A 19 7.41 -6.48 -2.52
CA LEU A 19 7.12 -6.56 -1.09
C LEU A 19 8.38 -6.23 -0.28
N GLY A 20 8.67 -4.95 -0.15
CA GLY A 20 9.80 -4.50 0.65
C GLY A 20 10.35 -3.18 0.17
N LEU A 21 10.92 -2.42 1.10
CA LEU A 21 11.66 -1.20 0.79
C LEU A 21 12.89 -1.61 -0.05
N PRO A 22 12.95 -1.31 -1.36
CA PRO A 22 14.08 -1.78 -2.16
C PRO A 22 15.32 -0.98 -1.76
N ALA A 23 16.49 -1.64 -1.71
CA ALA A 23 17.74 -1.01 -1.27
C ALA A 23 17.95 0.36 -1.96
N PRO A 24 18.36 1.41 -1.23
CA PRO A 24 18.61 2.70 -1.84
C PRO A 24 19.75 2.59 -2.86
N PRO A 25 19.67 3.29 -4.01
CA PRO A 25 20.80 3.37 -4.93
C PRO A 25 22.00 3.99 -4.21
N ALA A 26 23.22 3.51 -4.52
CA ALA A 26 24.48 3.94 -3.88
C ALA A 26 24.73 5.46 -3.95
N TYR A 27 24.07 6.16 -4.87
CA TYR A 27 24.04 7.62 -4.96
C TYR A 27 22.61 8.13 -4.84
N HIS A 28 22.33 8.83 -3.74
CA HIS A 28 21.07 9.53 -3.50
C HIS A 28 21.34 11.03 -3.40
N GLN A 29 20.82 11.82 -4.35
CA GLN A 29 20.79 13.29 -4.23
C GLN A 29 19.73 13.68 -3.21
N PRO A 30 20.08 14.30 -2.07
CA PRO A 30 19.11 14.74 -1.07
C PRO A 30 18.05 15.66 -1.72
N ARG A 31 16.78 15.47 -1.37
CA ARG A 31 15.68 16.36 -1.79
C ARG A 31 15.00 17.02 -0.60
N PRO A 32 15.65 18.01 0.05
CA PRO A 32 15.20 18.56 1.33
C PRO A 32 13.78 19.15 1.28
N ARG A 33 13.37 19.69 0.12
CA ARG A 33 12.01 20.22 -0.08
C ARG A 33 10.94 19.13 -0.01
N LEU A 34 11.15 18.01 -0.70
CA LEU A 34 10.20 16.90 -0.68
C LEU A 34 10.18 16.20 0.68
N SER A 35 11.36 16.00 1.31
CA SER A 35 11.43 15.47 2.68
C SER A 35 10.63 16.33 3.66
N ARG A 36 10.78 17.67 3.62
CA ARG A 36 9.99 18.57 4.48
C ARG A 36 8.48 18.51 4.19
N MET A 37 8.09 18.31 2.94
CA MET A 37 6.67 18.12 2.60
C MET A 37 6.12 16.81 3.18
N LEU A 38 6.91 15.73 3.13
CA LEU A 38 6.56 14.45 3.74
C LEU A 38 6.57 14.51 5.28
N ASP A 39 7.44 15.35 5.86
CA ASP A 39 7.49 15.60 7.31
C ASP A 39 6.31 16.43 7.84
N ALA A 40 5.60 17.15 6.97
CA ALA A 40 4.51 18.06 7.35
C ALA A 40 3.23 17.36 7.87
N ARG A 41 3.30 16.06 8.19
CA ARG A 41 2.27 15.21 8.80
C ARG A 41 0.91 15.35 8.10
N ARG A 42 0.78 14.70 6.95
CA ARG A 42 -0.49 14.48 6.27
C ARG A 42 -0.78 12.98 6.26
N GLN A 43 -1.96 12.61 6.72
CA GLN A 43 -2.41 11.21 6.76
C GLN A 43 -2.47 10.59 5.35
N ILE A 44 -2.66 11.43 4.33
CA ILE A 44 -2.67 11.02 2.92
C ILE A 44 -1.78 11.99 2.13
N THR A 45 -0.80 11.45 1.40
CA THR A 45 0.08 12.20 0.50
C THR A 45 0.06 11.56 -0.89
N LEU A 46 -0.18 12.35 -1.94
CA LEU A 46 -0.11 11.92 -3.34
C LEU A 46 1.03 12.65 -4.05
N LEU A 47 1.98 11.89 -4.61
CA LEU A 47 3.09 12.41 -5.41
C LEU A 47 2.87 12.07 -6.89
N VAL A 48 2.47 13.07 -7.67
CA VAL A 48 2.32 12.94 -9.13
C VAL A 48 3.56 13.51 -9.82
N ALA A 49 4.26 12.69 -10.60
CA ALA A 49 5.32 13.14 -11.50
C ALA A 49 5.57 12.14 -12.62
N PRO A 50 6.10 12.52 -13.78
CA PRO A 50 6.47 11.56 -14.83
C PRO A 50 7.54 10.55 -14.38
N ALA A 51 7.79 9.54 -15.21
CA ALA A 51 8.88 8.59 -15.00
C ALA A 51 10.25 9.31 -14.99
N GLY A 52 11.22 8.78 -14.23
CA GLY A 52 12.57 9.37 -14.14
C GLY A 52 12.70 10.58 -13.21
N PHE A 53 11.61 11.10 -12.64
CA PHE A 53 11.65 12.24 -11.70
C PHE A 53 12.12 11.86 -10.29
N GLY A 54 12.41 10.59 -10.00
CA GLY A 54 13.01 10.15 -8.74
C GLY A 54 12.06 10.11 -7.53
N LYS A 55 10.74 9.95 -7.73
CA LYS A 55 9.75 9.81 -6.65
C LYS A 55 10.11 8.68 -5.68
N THR A 56 10.35 7.50 -6.24
CA THR A 56 10.80 6.29 -5.53
C THR A 56 12.07 6.54 -4.72
N THR A 57 13.08 7.14 -5.36
CA THR A 57 14.37 7.44 -4.74
C THR A 57 14.20 8.39 -3.55
N ALA A 58 13.38 9.43 -3.69
CA ALA A 58 13.14 10.39 -2.63
C ALA A 58 12.34 9.80 -1.46
N LEU A 59 11.36 8.94 -1.73
CA LEU A 59 10.61 8.24 -0.69
C LEU A 59 11.50 7.28 0.09
N ARG A 60 12.41 6.57 -0.59
CA ARG A 60 13.42 5.74 0.08
C ARG A 60 14.30 6.58 1.00
N GLY A 61 14.87 7.68 0.49
CA GLY A 61 15.72 8.56 1.30
C GLY A 61 14.99 9.14 2.51
N TRP A 62 13.68 9.40 2.40
CA TRP A 62 12.85 9.83 3.52
C TRP A 62 12.57 8.71 4.54
N LEU A 63 12.23 7.50 4.08
CA LEU A 63 11.97 6.35 4.96
C LEU A 63 13.23 5.77 5.62
N SER A 64 14.41 5.94 5.01
CA SER A 64 15.69 5.50 5.56
C SER A 64 16.29 6.47 6.58
N GLY A 65 15.57 7.53 6.98
CA GLY A 65 16.02 8.42 8.05
C GLY A 65 16.10 7.69 9.39
N GLU A 66 17.21 7.87 10.12
CA GLU A 66 17.38 7.29 11.46
C GLU A 66 17.16 8.32 12.57
N PRO A 67 16.42 7.96 13.66
CA PRO A 67 15.64 6.73 13.81
C PRO A 67 14.39 6.73 12.90
N PRO A 68 13.97 5.56 12.36
CA PRO A 68 12.76 5.49 11.56
C PRO A 68 11.56 5.86 12.43
N GLN A 69 10.89 6.96 12.11
CA GLN A 69 9.73 7.40 12.87
C GLN A 69 8.49 6.52 12.64
N ARG A 70 8.51 5.67 11.60
CA ARG A 70 7.38 4.85 11.14
C ARG A 70 7.86 3.55 10.52
N TYR A 71 7.06 2.50 10.65
CA TYR A 71 7.27 1.23 9.96
C TYR A 71 6.83 1.34 8.49
N PRO A 72 7.75 1.19 7.53
CA PRO A 72 7.41 1.27 6.12
C PRO A 72 6.74 -0.02 5.64
N VAL A 73 5.61 0.13 4.95
CA VAL A 73 4.95 -0.96 4.21
C VAL A 73 4.93 -0.53 2.76
N TRP A 74 5.62 -1.26 1.89
CA TRP A 74 5.77 -0.87 0.49
C TRP A 74 5.09 -1.87 -0.43
N LEU A 75 4.19 -1.38 -1.27
CA LEU A 75 3.60 -2.14 -2.37
C LEU A 75 3.76 -1.36 -3.68
N ALA A 76 4.51 -1.93 -4.61
CA ALA A 76 4.57 -1.45 -5.98
C ALA A 76 3.44 -2.10 -6.80
N LEU A 77 2.51 -1.27 -7.27
CA LEU A 77 1.31 -1.74 -7.96
C LEU A 77 1.65 -2.20 -9.38
N GLU A 78 1.10 -3.34 -9.74
CA GLU A 78 1.18 -3.95 -11.06
C GLU A 78 -0.22 -4.13 -11.68
N GLU A 79 -0.28 -4.62 -12.91
CA GLU A 79 -1.56 -4.85 -13.60
C GLU A 79 -2.40 -5.93 -12.88
N ASP A 80 -1.76 -6.87 -12.18
CA ASP A 80 -2.47 -7.87 -11.38
C ASP A 80 -3.22 -7.27 -10.16
N ASP A 81 -2.87 -6.05 -9.74
CA ASP A 81 -3.54 -5.33 -8.64
C ASP A 81 -4.85 -4.64 -9.09
N LEU A 82 -5.24 -4.82 -10.36
CA LEU A 82 -6.55 -4.39 -10.88
C LEU A 82 -7.72 -5.13 -10.24
N GLU A 83 -7.47 -6.28 -9.61
CA GLU A 83 -8.46 -7.05 -8.89
C GLU A 83 -8.46 -6.71 -7.38
N PRO A 84 -9.59 -6.32 -6.77
CA PRO A 84 -9.62 -5.88 -5.37
C PRO A 84 -9.09 -6.90 -4.37
N LEU A 85 -9.36 -8.20 -4.61
CA LEU A 85 -8.85 -9.27 -3.74
C LEU A 85 -7.34 -9.42 -3.84
N ALA A 86 -6.78 -9.25 -5.04
CA ALA A 86 -5.34 -9.30 -5.27
C ALA A 86 -4.64 -8.13 -4.55
N LEU A 87 -5.15 -6.91 -4.72
CA LEU A 87 -4.63 -5.72 -4.02
C LEU A 87 -4.57 -5.93 -2.50
N VAL A 88 -5.68 -6.32 -1.87
CA VAL A 88 -5.70 -6.45 -0.41
C VAL A 88 -4.84 -7.64 0.06
N SER A 89 -4.76 -8.71 -0.73
CA SER A 89 -3.88 -9.85 -0.43
C SER A 89 -2.41 -9.44 -0.48
N HIS A 90 -2.00 -8.64 -1.47
CA HIS A 90 -0.64 -8.14 -1.59
C HIS A 90 -0.29 -7.14 -0.47
N LEU A 91 -1.24 -6.32 -0.03
CA LEU A 91 -1.06 -5.45 1.13
C LEU A 91 -0.86 -6.25 2.42
N VAL A 92 -1.67 -7.29 2.65
CA VAL A 92 -1.47 -8.21 3.79
C VAL A 92 -0.11 -8.88 3.70
N ALA A 93 0.31 -9.34 2.52
CA ALA A 93 1.63 -9.93 2.31
C ALA A 93 2.77 -8.94 2.58
N ALA A 94 2.67 -7.68 2.12
CA ALA A 94 3.67 -6.63 2.34
C ALA A 94 3.80 -6.25 3.82
N LEU A 95 2.70 -6.29 4.57
CA LEU A 95 2.72 -6.08 6.02
C LEU A 95 3.43 -7.21 6.75
N ARG A 96 3.10 -8.45 6.35
CA ARG A 96 3.62 -9.67 6.97
C ARG A 96 5.06 -9.99 6.59
N SER A 97 5.58 -9.43 5.49
CA SER A 97 6.99 -9.57 5.12
C SER A 97 7.93 -8.84 6.09
N ASN A 98 7.43 -7.81 6.79
CA ASN A 98 8.19 -7.09 7.81
C ASN A 98 8.14 -7.80 9.17
N ASP A 99 6.99 -8.38 9.54
CA ASP A 99 6.83 -9.23 10.71
C ASP A 99 5.53 -10.06 10.57
N ALA A 100 5.67 -11.39 10.65
CA ALA A 100 4.60 -12.35 10.43
C ALA A 100 3.52 -12.34 11.53
N GLY A 101 3.76 -11.70 12.67
CA GLY A 101 2.76 -11.45 13.71
C GLY A 101 1.77 -10.33 13.37
N ARG A 102 2.05 -9.52 12.34
CA ARG A 102 1.19 -8.40 11.94
C ARG A 102 0.08 -8.85 10.99
N ALA A 103 -1.00 -8.07 10.93
CA ALA A 103 -2.16 -8.32 10.04
C ALA A 103 -2.78 -9.72 10.20
N GLU A 104 -2.82 -10.25 11.42
CA GLU A 104 -3.27 -11.62 11.69
C GLU A 104 -4.75 -11.81 11.34
N ALA A 105 -5.63 -10.90 11.74
CA ALA A 105 -7.06 -11.02 11.47
C ALA A 105 -7.36 -10.92 9.97
N ALA A 106 -6.64 -10.05 9.25
CA ALA A 106 -6.74 -9.96 7.79
C ALA A 106 -6.22 -11.23 7.10
N ALA A 107 -5.10 -11.79 7.54
CA ALA A 107 -4.55 -13.05 7.00
C ALA A 107 -5.49 -14.24 7.24
N LEU A 108 -6.09 -14.33 8.44
CA LEU A 108 -7.09 -15.35 8.75
C LEU A 108 -8.34 -15.23 7.87
N ALA A 109 -8.77 -14.00 7.56
CA ALA A 109 -9.89 -13.77 6.66
C ALA A 109 -9.62 -14.23 5.22
N LEU A 110 -8.38 -14.04 4.73
CA LEU A 110 -7.95 -14.55 3.42
C LEU A 110 -7.87 -16.08 3.36
N ALA A 111 -7.58 -16.73 4.49
CA ALA A 111 -7.42 -18.18 4.56
C ALA A 111 -8.74 -18.98 4.63
N GLN A 112 -9.90 -18.31 4.67
CA GLN A 112 -11.19 -18.99 4.84
C GLN A 112 -11.66 -19.68 3.54
N PRO A 113 -12.36 -20.84 3.63
CA PRO A 113 -12.82 -21.58 2.45
C PRO A 113 -13.97 -20.94 1.67
N ALA A 114 -14.54 -19.84 2.18
CA ALA A 114 -15.70 -19.16 1.60
C ALA A 114 -15.28 -18.10 0.57
N THR A 115 -16.26 -17.53 -0.13
CA THR A 115 -16.03 -16.34 -0.96
C THR A 115 -15.52 -15.20 -0.09
N VAL A 116 -14.27 -14.80 -0.29
CA VAL A 116 -13.63 -13.74 0.47
C VAL A 116 -14.08 -12.38 -0.06
N ASP A 117 -14.67 -11.55 0.80
CA ASP A 117 -14.99 -10.16 0.49
C ASP A 117 -13.74 -9.27 0.67
N PRO A 118 -13.19 -8.66 -0.40
CA PRO A 118 -12.02 -7.79 -0.33
C PRO A 118 -12.21 -6.61 0.62
N ARG A 119 -13.42 -6.05 0.72
CA ARG A 119 -13.71 -4.93 1.61
C ARG A 119 -13.64 -5.35 3.08
N ALA A 120 -14.15 -6.54 3.41
CA ALA A 120 -14.06 -7.09 4.75
C ALA A 120 -12.62 -7.39 5.15
N VAL A 121 -11.79 -7.90 4.24
CA VAL A 121 -10.35 -8.09 4.49
C VAL A 121 -9.66 -6.73 4.70
N MET A 122 -9.96 -5.73 3.88
CA MET A 122 -9.40 -4.38 4.04
C MET A 122 -9.79 -3.77 5.39
N ALA A 123 -11.04 -3.91 5.82
CA ALA A 123 -11.48 -3.42 7.12
C ALA A 123 -10.68 -4.06 8.28
N ARG A 124 -10.47 -5.38 8.21
CA ARG A 124 -9.65 -6.10 9.20
C ARG A 124 -8.20 -5.63 9.18
N LEU A 125 -7.65 -5.40 7.99
CA LEU A 125 -6.29 -4.90 7.84
C LEU A 125 -6.10 -3.53 8.51
N LEU A 126 -7.05 -2.61 8.30
CA LEU A 126 -7.01 -1.28 8.92
C LEU A 126 -7.13 -1.37 10.44
N ASN A 127 -8.00 -2.25 10.96
CA ASN A 127 -8.10 -2.49 12.40
C ASN A 127 -6.81 -3.08 12.96
N ASP A 128 -6.23 -4.08 12.31
CA ASP A 128 -4.96 -4.69 12.71
C ASP A 128 -3.82 -3.64 12.79
N LEU A 129 -3.81 -2.64 11.91
CA LEU A 129 -2.87 -1.52 11.98
C LEU A 129 -3.18 -0.55 13.12
N GLY A 130 -4.46 -0.21 13.29
CA GLY A 130 -4.95 0.71 14.31
C GLY A 130 -4.77 0.22 15.75
N ASP A 131 -4.78 -1.11 15.95
CA ASP A 131 -4.67 -1.74 17.27
C ASP A 131 -3.22 -1.85 17.80
N THR A 132 -2.27 -1.21 17.10
CA THR A 132 -0.85 -1.20 17.48
C THR A 132 -0.40 0.18 17.97
N ALA A 133 0.60 0.22 18.86
CA ALA A 133 1.27 1.46 19.25
C ALA A 133 2.23 2.00 18.16
N ASP A 134 2.44 1.22 17.10
CA ASP A 134 3.33 1.53 15.99
C ASP A 134 2.75 2.64 15.12
N SER A 135 3.62 3.48 14.56
CA SER A 135 3.25 4.41 13.48
C SER A 135 3.63 3.80 12.14
N TRP A 136 2.75 3.88 11.15
CA TRP A 136 2.89 3.20 9.86
C TRP A 136 3.02 4.20 8.71
N ALA A 137 3.86 3.85 7.74
CA ALA A 137 3.92 4.53 6.46
C ALA A 137 3.60 3.53 5.34
N LEU A 138 2.35 3.53 4.88
CA LEU A 138 1.90 2.70 3.77
C LEU A 138 2.21 3.39 2.44
N VAL A 139 3.16 2.85 1.69
CA VAL A 139 3.56 3.35 0.38
C VAL A 139 2.91 2.52 -0.73
N LEU A 140 2.08 3.18 -1.54
CA LEU A 140 1.49 2.62 -2.76
C LEU A 140 2.19 3.24 -3.97
N GLU A 141 3.06 2.48 -4.61
CA GLU A 141 3.84 2.96 -5.74
C GLU A 141 3.14 2.67 -7.08
N ASP A 142 3.29 3.59 -8.04
CA ASP A 142 2.77 3.46 -9.40
C ASP A 142 1.25 3.27 -9.50
N LEU A 143 0.48 4.02 -8.71
CA LEU A 143 -0.99 3.97 -8.62
C LEU A 143 -1.73 4.05 -9.97
N HIS A 144 -1.22 4.79 -10.96
CA HIS A 144 -1.74 4.78 -12.33
C HIS A 144 -1.88 3.39 -12.98
N ARG A 145 -1.19 2.35 -12.46
CA ARG A 145 -1.31 0.96 -12.93
C ARG A 145 -2.50 0.21 -12.35
N ALA A 146 -3.06 0.66 -11.22
CA ALA A 146 -4.20 0.05 -10.53
C ALA A 146 -5.55 0.67 -10.94
N GLY A 147 -5.75 0.92 -12.24
CA GLY A 147 -6.85 1.71 -12.81
C GLY A 147 -8.22 1.03 -12.95
N SER A 148 -8.59 0.08 -12.09
CA SER A 148 -9.95 -0.50 -12.12
C SER A 148 -10.92 0.28 -11.23
N PRO A 149 -12.20 0.49 -11.63
CA PRO A 149 -13.19 1.15 -10.79
C PRO A 149 -13.49 0.40 -9.48
N ALA A 150 -13.29 -0.92 -9.46
CA ALA A 150 -13.48 -1.72 -8.25
C ALA A 150 -12.33 -1.51 -7.26
N THR A 151 -11.08 -1.55 -7.74
CA THR A 151 -9.89 -1.30 -6.93
C THR A 151 -9.86 0.14 -6.43
N SER A 152 -10.21 1.12 -7.27
CA SER A 152 -10.28 2.53 -6.87
C SER A 152 -11.30 2.77 -5.76
N ARG A 153 -12.45 2.07 -5.78
CA ARG A 153 -13.44 2.12 -4.70
C ARG A 153 -12.93 1.47 -3.40
N LEU A 154 -12.21 0.36 -3.50
CA LEU A 154 -11.61 -0.29 -2.32
C LEU A 154 -10.52 0.59 -1.68
N LEU A 155 -9.67 1.21 -2.50
CA LEU A 155 -8.66 2.16 -2.04
C LEU A 155 -9.32 3.38 -1.40
N SER A 156 -10.35 3.95 -2.02
CA SER A 156 -11.07 5.10 -1.45
C SER A 156 -11.71 4.75 -0.12
N TYR A 157 -12.32 3.56 -0.01
CA TYR A 157 -12.79 3.04 1.28
C TYR A 157 -11.67 2.99 2.33
N ALA A 158 -10.49 2.48 1.96
CA ALA A 158 -9.37 2.42 2.90
C ALA A 158 -8.91 3.81 3.35
N LEU A 159 -8.81 4.76 2.42
CA LEU A 159 -8.42 6.14 2.69
C LEU A 159 -9.41 6.88 3.60
N ASP A 160 -10.71 6.62 3.45
CA ASP A 160 -11.77 7.20 4.29
C ASP A 160 -11.78 6.63 5.73
N HIS A 161 -11.15 5.47 5.96
CA HIS A 161 -11.19 4.74 7.24
C HIS A 161 -9.78 4.54 7.82
N LEU A 162 -8.81 5.38 7.44
CA LEU A 162 -7.44 5.25 7.92
C LEU A 162 -7.36 5.45 9.44
N PRO A 163 -6.73 4.52 10.18
CA PRO A 163 -6.35 4.73 11.56
C PRO A 163 -5.43 5.96 11.72
N ALA A 164 -5.51 6.63 12.87
CA ALA A 164 -4.74 7.85 13.13
C ALA A 164 -3.21 7.63 13.15
N ASN A 165 -2.76 6.39 13.35
CA ASN A 165 -1.35 6.00 13.35
C ASN A 165 -0.86 5.54 11.96
N VAL A 166 -1.67 5.64 10.91
CA VAL A 166 -1.31 5.23 9.54
C VAL A 166 -1.24 6.45 8.62
N ASP A 167 -0.05 6.72 8.08
CA ASP A 167 0.14 7.65 6.98
C ASP A 167 0.21 6.87 5.66
N VAL A 168 -0.52 7.31 4.63
CA VAL A 168 -0.50 6.73 3.29
C VAL A 168 0.23 7.66 2.33
N ILE A 169 1.17 7.10 1.57
CA ILE A 169 1.94 7.81 0.55
C ILE A 169 1.75 7.10 -0.78
N MET A 170 1.08 7.77 -1.71
CA MET A 170 0.81 7.26 -3.04
C MET A 170 1.73 7.95 -4.04
N THR A 171 2.25 7.20 -5.01
CA THR A 171 2.91 7.80 -6.18
C THR A 171 2.17 7.46 -7.45
N SER A 172 2.16 8.39 -8.39
CA SER A 172 1.53 8.18 -9.69
C SER A 172 2.28 8.94 -10.79
N ARG A 173 2.11 8.49 -12.04
CA ARG A 173 2.63 9.21 -13.22
C ARG A 173 1.64 10.24 -13.75
N THR A 174 0.37 10.02 -13.51
CA THR A 174 -0.76 10.87 -13.90
C THR A 174 -1.67 11.07 -12.69
N GLU A 175 -2.54 12.07 -12.72
CA GLU A 175 -3.61 12.20 -11.71
C GLU A 175 -4.43 10.89 -11.72
N PRO A 176 -4.51 10.15 -10.60
CA PRO A 176 -5.30 8.93 -10.52
C PRO A 176 -6.78 9.29 -10.36
N ASP A 177 -7.66 8.51 -11.00
CA ASP A 177 -9.11 8.64 -10.82
C ASP A 177 -9.55 7.94 -9.52
N LEU A 178 -9.11 8.51 -8.39
CA LEU A 178 -9.56 8.09 -7.07
C LEU A 178 -10.73 8.97 -6.64
N PRO A 179 -11.92 8.40 -6.38
CA PRO A 179 -13.02 9.12 -5.78
C PRO A 179 -12.71 9.40 -4.29
N LEU A 180 -11.81 10.34 -4.05
CA LEU A 180 -11.49 10.83 -2.71
C LEU A 180 -12.65 11.70 -2.22
N GLY A 181 -13.10 11.49 -0.98
CA GLY A 181 -13.97 12.45 -0.30
C GLY A 181 -13.34 13.86 -0.30
N ALA A 182 -14.17 14.90 -0.19
CA ALA A 182 -13.82 16.30 -0.43
C ALA A 182 -12.62 16.88 0.38
N GLY A 183 -12.01 16.12 1.31
CA GLY A 183 -10.88 16.55 2.14
C GLY A 183 -9.48 16.28 1.58
N GLY A 184 -9.33 15.57 0.45
CA GLY A 184 -8.02 15.07 0.00
C GLY A 184 -7.24 15.92 -1.02
N ARG A 185 -7.81 17.00 -1.56
CA ARG A 185 -7.18 17.76 -2.66
C ARG A 185 -6.30 18.90 -2.14
N THR A 186 -5.09 18.61 -1.66
CA THR A 186 -4.02 19.63 -1.65
C THR A 186 -3.04 19.33 -2.78
N GLY A 187 -3.33 19.89 -3.96
CA GLY A 187 -2.34 19.97 -5.04
C GLY A 187 -1.21 20.92 -4.62
N GLY A 188 0.03 20.47 -4.84
CA GLY A 188 1.24 21.28 -4.78
C GLY A 188 1.80 21.50 -6.18
#